data_AF-A0A925X4V5-F1
#
_entry.id   AF-A0A925X4V5-F1
#
_cell.length_a   1.000
_cell.length_b   1.000
_cell.length_c   1.000
_cell.angle_alpha   90.00
_cell.angle_beta   90.00
_cell.angle_gamma   90.00
#
_symmetry.space_group_name_H-M   'P 1'
#
loop_
_entity.id
_entity.type
_entity.pdbx_description
1 polymer ?
#
loop_
_entity_poly.entity_id
_entity_poly.type
_entity_poly.pdbx_seq_one_letter_code
_entity_poly.pdbx_strand_id
1 'polypeptide(L)'
;MQKTKSLWPDFGVDDMVTPSNILKEQAIYLAEKTENIVIAQVKSQPMLVPGYTDNDILAGIKHEFHLVAPALQNYQYKLFHILQGIRPYPLTLTFRGKDYEIKSETEFIKSLENIFSDTETISIIKSLVSQSK
;
A
#
# COMPACT_ATOMS: atom_id res chain seq x y z
N MET A 1 6.01 -26.77 39.83
CA MET A 1 6.15 -25.53 39.04
C MET A 1 4.80 -24.80 39.07
N GLN A 2 4.71 -23.61 39.67
CA GLN A 2 3.49 -22.82 39.58
C GLN A 2 3.36 -22.26 38.16
N LYS A 3 2.23 -22.56 37.49
CA LYS A 3 1.86 -21.90 36.24
C LYS A 3 1.37 -20.49 36.57
N THR A 4 2.09 -19.48 36.07
CA THR A 4 1.69 -18.07 36.19
C THR A 4 0.39 -17.83 35.41
N LYS A 5 -0.60 -17.19 36.04
CA LYS A 5 -1.86 -16.78 35.40
C LYS A 5 -1.60 -15.62 34.43
N SER A 6 -2.31 -15.61 33.29
CA SER A 6 -2.29 -14.47 32.36
C SER A 6 -2.80 -13.19 33.05
N LEU A 7 -2.08 -12.09 32.83
CA LEU A 7 -2.43 -10.74 33.29
C LEU A 7 -2.95 -9.85 32.16
N TRP A 8 -2.98 -10.35 30.93
CA TRP A 8 -3.47 -9.61 29.78
C TRP A 8 -5.00 -9.55 29.80
N PRO A 9 -5.60 -8.38 29.55
CA PRO A 9 -7.04 -8.29 29.34
C PRO A 9 -7.43 -8.92 27.99
N ASP A 10 -8.74 -9.12 27.80
CA ASP A 10 -9.28 -9.29 26.46
C ASP A 10 -9.27 -7.91 25.77
N PHE A 11 -8.71 -7.86 24.57
CA PHE A 11 -8.55 -6.61 23.81
C PHE A 11 -9.62 -6.44 22.74
N GLY A 12 -10.41 -7.49 22.45
CA GLY A 12 -11.20 -7.57 21.23
C GLY A 12 -10.32 -7.57 19.97
N VAL A 13 -10.87 -8.03 18.86
CA VAL A 13 -10.28 -7.83 17.53
C VAL A 13 -11.25 -6.94 16.78
N ASP A 14 -10.82 -5.72 16.46
CA ASP A 14 -11.62 -4.80 15.67
C ASP A 14 -11.38 -5.09 14.19
N ASP A 15 -12.45 -5.24 13.39
CA ASP A 15 -12.40 -5.51 11.95
C ASP A 15 -12.05 -4.23 11.16
N MET A 16 -11.01 -3.52 11.60
CA MET A 16 -10.60 -2.28 10.98
C MET A 16 -9.98 -2.56 9.60
N VAL A 17 -10.56 -1.96 8.56
CA VAL A 17 -10.02 -2.01 7.20
C VAL A 17 -8.68 -1.26 7.17
N THR A 18 -7.59 -1.99 6.97
CA THR A 18 -6.25 -1.38 6.95
C THR A 18 -5.89 -0.88 5.54
N PRO A 19 -4.98 0.11 5.41
CA PRO A 19 -4.42 0.52 4.12
C PRO A 19 -3.88 -0.66 3.32
N SER A 20 -3.24 -1.64 3.98
CA SER A 20 -2.76 -2.83 3.29
C SER A 20 -3.88 -3.70 2.73
N ASN A 21 -5.06 -3.77 3.38
CA ASN A 21 -6.22 -4.49 2.85
C ASN A 21 -6.75 -3.78 1.60
N ILE A 22 -6.96 -2.46 1.67
CA ILE A 22 -7.42 -1.64 0.54
C ILE A 22 -6.47 -1.81 -0.65
N LEU A 23 -5.15 -1.72 -0.45
CA LEU A 23 -4.18 -1.90 -1.52
C LEU A 23 -4.24 -3.30 -2.15
N LYS A 24 -4.45 -4.36 -1.35
CA LYS A 24 -4.58 -5.73 -1.87
C LYS A 24 -5.85 -5.90 -2.71
N GLU A 25 -6.97 -5.32 -2.29
CA GLU A 25 -8.21 -5.33 -3.07
C GLU A 25 -8.05 -4.61 -4.40
N GLN A 26 -7.43 -3.43 -4.40
CA GLN A 26 -7.15 -2.69 -5.64
C GLN A 26 -6.22 -3.47 -6.58
N ALA A 27 -5.30 -4.27 -6.04
CA ALA A 27 -4.47 -5.15 -6.84
C ALA A 27 -5.27 -6.27 -7.54
N ILE A 28 -6.29 -6.82 -6.87
CA ILE A 28 -7.22 -7.80 -7.45
C ILE A 28 -8.03 -7.15 -8.58
N TYR A 29 -8.59 -5.96 -8.36
CA TYR A 29 -9.36 -5.25 -9.39
C TYR A 29 -8.55 -4.92 -10.63
N LEU A 30 -7.25 -4.59 -10.49
CA LEU A 30 -6.38 -4.38 -11.64
C LEU A 30 -6.18 -5.66 -12.46
N ALA A 31 -5.94 -6.79 -11.78
CA ALA A 31 -5.78 -8.08 -12.43
C ALA A 31 -7.05 -8.47 -13.22
N GLU A 32 -8.22 -8.27 -12.63
CA GLU A 32 -9.51 -8.50 -13.31
C GLU A 32 -9.67 -7.58 -14.54
N LYS A 33 -9.42 -6.27 -14.39
CA LYS A 33 -9.58 -5.29 -15.47
C LYS A 33 -8.64 -5.49 -16.66
N THR A 34 -7.52 -6.19 -16.44
CA THR A 34 -6.50 -6.43 -17.47
C THR A 34 -6.41 -7.90 -17.88
N GLU A 35 -7.35 -8.74 -17.43
CA GLU A 35 -7.37 -10.18 -17.69
C GLU A 35 -6.03 -10.86 -17.31
N ASN A 36 -5.46 -10.44 -16.18
CA ASN A 36 -4.16 -10.89 -15.65
C ASN A 36 -2.94 -10.56 -16.52
N ILE A 37 -3.07 -9.75 -17.57
CA ILE A 37 -1.92 -9.27 -18.35
C ILE A 37 -1.02 -8.39 -17.49
N VAL A 38 -1.61 -7.51 -16.67
CA VAL A 38 -0.91 -6.71 -15.67
C VAL A 38 -1.55 -6.94 -14.31
N ILE A 39 -0.80 -7.51 -13.38
CA ILE A 39 -1.25 -7.67 -12.00
C ILE A 39 -0.59 -6.61 -11.12
N ALA A 40 -1.06 -6.44 -9.89
CA ALA A 40 -0.34 -5.67 -8.89
C ALA A 40 0.08 -6.52 -7.69
N GLN A 41 1.17 -6.12 -7.06
CA GLN A 41 1.70 -6.73 -5.84
C GLN A 41 1.95 -5.67 -4.79
N VAL A 42 1.47 -5.93 -3.58
CA VAL A 42 1.73 -5.09 -2.41
C VAL A 42 2.87 -5.71 -1.62
N LYS A 43 4.01 -5.02 -1.56
CA LYS A 43 5.17 -5.46 -0.77
C LYS A 43 5.25 -4.64 0.51
N SER A 44 5.23 -5.33 1.65
CA SER A 44 5.27 -4.71 2.97
C SER A 44 6.61 -5.02 3.63
N GLN A 45 7.23 -4.01 4.23
CA GLN A 45 8.45 -4.20 5.02
C GLN A 45 8.47 -3.28 6.24
N PRO A 46 9.00 -3.73 7.38
CA PRO A 46 9.23 -2.87 8.52
C PRO A 46 10.24 -1.77 8.14
N MET A 47 10.01 -0.57 8.62
CA MET A 47 10.87 0.58 8.37
C MET A 47 10.78 1.57 9.52
N LEU A 48 11.82 2.37 9.69
CA LEU A 48 11.78 3.53 10.57
C LEU A 48 11.08 4.69 9.85
N VAL A 49 10.03 5.25 10.48
CA VAL A 49 9.24 6.35 9.93
C VAL A 49 9.36 7.59 10.84
N PRO A 50 9.25 8.82 10.30
CA PRO A 50 9.15 10.01 11.12
C PRO A 50 7.99 9.89 12.11
N GLY A 51 8.23 10.24 13.37
CA GLY A 51 7.23 10.28 14.42
C GLY A 51 6.44 11.58 14.42
N TYR A 52 5.75 11.84 15.54
CA TYR A 52 4.85 13.00 15.66
C TYR A 52 5.59 14.32 15.97
N THR A 53 6.85 14.26 16.39
CA THR A 53 7.70 15.42 16.66
C THR A 53 8.95 15.42 15.78
N ASP A 54 9.56 16.59 15.57
CA ASP A 54 10.63 16.83 14.59
C ASP A 54 11.91 15.97 14.75
N ASN A 55 12.02 15.16 15.80
CA ASN A 55 13.14 14.24 16.03
C ASN A 55 12.72 12.80 16.38
N ASP A 56 11.42 12.49 16.37
CA ASP A 56 10.96 11.13 16.66
C ASP A 56 11.17 10.22 15.46
N ILE A 57 11.70 9.03 15.72
CA ILE A 57 11.75 7.94 14.77
C ILE A 57 10.97 6.78 15.37
N LEU A 58 9.91 6.35 14.68
CA LEU A 58 9.03 5.29 15.14
C LEU A 58 9.20 4.04 14.27
N ALA A 59 8.91 2.88 14.88
CA ALA A 59 8.69 1.67 14.10
C ALA A 59 7.41 1.87 13.25
N GLY A 60 7.56 1.65 11.95
CA GLY A 60 6.49 1.75 10.98
C GLY A 60 6.59 0.66 9.92
N ILE A 61 5.73 0.78 8.94
CA ILE A 61 5.61 -0.17 7.85
C ILE A 61 5.56 0.62 6.55
N LYS A 62 6.41 0.22 5.61
CA LYS A 62 6.35 0.69 4.23
C LYS A 62 5.55 -0.32 3.41
N HIS A 63 4.53 0.14 2.71
CA HIS A 63 3.82 -0.64 1.71
C HIS A 63 4.10 -0.07 0.32
N GLU A 64 4.69 -0.87 -0.57
CA GLU A 64 4.93 -0.50 -1.95
C GLU A 64 3.90 -1.17 -2.87
N PHE A 65 3.31 -0.39 -3.78
CA PHE A 65 2.38 -0.89 -4.79
C PHE A 65 3.11 -1.02 -6.13
N HIS A 66 3.32 -2.26 -6.56
CA HIS A 66 4.05 -2.59 -7.80
C HIS A 66 3.09 -3.09 -8.86
N LEU A 67 3.18 -2.53 -10.07
CA LEU A 67 2.62 -3.14 -11.28
C LEU A 67 3.56 -4.23 -11.74
N VAL A 68 3.03 -5.39 -12.10
CA VAL A 68 3.81 -6.56 -12.53
C VAL A 68 3.25 -7.08 -13.84
N ALA A 69 4.13 -7.27 -14.82
CA ALA A 69 3.80 -7.86 -16.12
C ALA A 69 4.43 -9.27 -16.21
N PRO A 70 3.65 -10.35 -15.99
CA PRO A 70 4.19 -11.71 -15.94
C PRO A 70 4.89 -12.14 -17.24
N ALA A 71 4.30 -11.79 -18.39
CA ALA A 71 4.83 -12.12 -19.72
C ALA A 71 6.20 -11.47 -20.00
N LEU A 72 6.52 -10.36 -19.32
CA LEU A 72 7.79 -9.64 -19.43
C LEU A 72 8.80 -10.13 -18.39
N GLN A 73 8.92 -11.45 -18.22
CA GLN A 73 9.78 -12.07 -17.20
C GLN A 73 9.52 -11.51 -15.79
N ASN A 74 8.24 -11.28 -15.46
CA ASN A 74 7.81 -10.64 -14.22
C ASN A 74 8.42 -9.25 -14.00
N TYR A 75 8.57 -8.44 -15.06
CA TYR A 75 8.97 -7.03 -14.93
C TYR A 75 8.09 -6.31 -13.91
N GLN A 76 8.71 -5.50 -13.06
CA GLN A 76 8.03 -4.79 -11.96
C GLN A 76 8.27 -3.29 -12.05
N TYR A 77 7.20 -2.52 -11.88
CA TYR A 77 7.23 -1.07 -11.81
C TYR A 77 6.57 -0.60 -10.50
N LYS A 78 7.34 0.05 -9.64
CA LYS A 78 6.81 0.65 -8.41
C LYS A 78 6.02 1.91 -8.75
N LEU A 79 4.70 1.85 -8.59
CA LEU A 79 3.82 2.98 -8.90
C LEU A 79 3.86 4.05 -7.81
N PHE A 80 3.69 3.63 -6.56
CA PHE A 80 3.77 4.49 -5.37
C PHE A 80 4.13 3.65 -4.14
N HIS A 81 4.32 4.33 -3.01
CA HIS A 81 4.37 3.65 -1.72
C HIS A 81 3.73 4.51 -0.63
N ILE A 82 3.36 3.86 0.47
CA ILE A 82 2.92 4.52 1.70
C ILE A 82 3.83 4.16 2.86
N LEU A 83 3.97 5.08 3.81
CA LEU A 83 4.62 4.91 5.10
C LEU A 83 3.57 5.12 6.19
N GLN A 84 3.35 4.13 7.03
CA GLN A 84 2.44 4.22 8.17
C GLN A 84 3.17 3.83 9.46
N GLY A 85 2.71 4.38 10.59
CA GLY A 85 3.10 3.89 11.90
C GLY A 85 2.38 2.58 12.25
N ILE A 86 2.35 2.26 13.55
CA ILE A 86 1.55 1.13 14.07
C ILE A 86 0.05 1.39 13.89
N ARG A 87 -0.37 2.66 13.95
CA ARG A 87 -1.74 3.06 13.60
C ARG A 87 -1.85 3.24 12.09
N PRO A 88 -2.97 2.83 11.46
CA PRO A 88 -3.19 2.97 10.03
C PRO A 88 -3.12 4.40 9.48
N TYR A 89 -3.58 5.37 10.29
CA TYR A 89 -3.61 6.78 9.93
C TYR A 89 -3.10 7.65 11.10
N PRO A 90 -2.51 8.83 10.82
CA PRO A 90 -2.16 9.32 9.50
C PRO A 90 -1.04 8.49 8.85
N LEU A 91 -0.96 8.54 7.52
CA LEU A 91 0.11 7.91 6.74
C LEU A 91 0.70 8.93 5.75
N THR A 92 1.93 8.68 5.33
CA THR A 92 2.55 9.42 4.22
C THR A 92 2.41 8.60 2.95
N LEU A 93 1.85 9.19 1.89
CA LEU A 93 1.81 8.62 0.56
C LEU A 93 2.83 9.32 -0.33
N THR A 94 3.72 8.55 -0.96
CA THR A 94 4.68 9.09 -1.92
C THR A 94 4.33 8.63 -3.32
N PHE A 95 3.97 9.58 -4.19
CA PHE A 95 3.67 9.36 -5.60
C PHE A 95 4.43 10.36 -6.46
N ARG A 96 5.17 9.86 -7.46
CA ARG A 96 6.03 10.68 -8.35
C ARG A 96 7.01 11.60 -7.61
N GLY A 97 7.60 11.09 -6.52
CA GLY A 97 8.56 11.85 -5.72
C GLY A 97 7.96 13.00 -4.92
N LYS A 98 6.63 13.07 -4.82
CA LYS A 98 5.91 14.01 -3.95
C LYS A 98 5.28 13.24 -2.80
N ASP A 99 5.40 13.80 -1.61
CA ASP A 99 4.83 13.26 -0.39
C ASP A 99 3.51 13.97 -0.07
N TYR A 100 2.53 13.19 0.35
CA TYR A 100 1.19 13.62 0.72
C TYR A 100 0.86 13.05 2.09
N GLU A 101 0.50 13.90 3.04
CA GLU A 101 -0.03 13.46 4.33
C GLU A 101 -1.51 13.07 4.15
N ILE A 102 -1.85 11.85 4.55
CA ILE A 102 -3.20 11.28 4.45
C ILE A 102 -3.72 10.99 5.84
N LYS A 103 -4.80 11.65 6.25
CA LYS A 103 -5.26 11.67 7.65
C LYS A 103 -6.35 10.65 7.95
N SER A 104 -6.99 10.09 6.91
CA SER A 104 -8.11 9.18 7.06
C SER A 104 -8.23 8.20 5.90
N GLU A 105 -9.07 7.17 6.08
CA GLU A 105 -9.42 6.21 5.03
C GLU A 105 -10.07 6.87 3.82
N THR A 106 -11.00 7.80 4.04
CA THR A 106 -11.67 8.52 2.95
C THR A 106 -10.68 9.33 2.11
N GLU A 107 -9.72 10.00 2.76
CA GLU A 107 -8.64 10.70 2.05
C GLU A 107 -7.72 9.74 1.30
N PHE A 108 -7.46 8.57 1.86
CA PHE A 108 -6.64 7.54 1.23
C PHE A 108 -7.30 7.01 -0.04
N ILE A 109 -8.57 6.61 0.03
CA ILE A 109 -9.35 6.14 -1.13
C ILE A 109 -9.35 7.20 -2.24
N LYS A 110 -9.66 8.46 -1.90
CA LYS A 110 -9.66 9.56 -2.87
C LYS A 110 -8.27 9.79 -3.51
N SER A 111 -7.20 9.61 -2.74
CA SER A 111 -5.83 9.70 -3.26
C SER A 111 -5.52 8.55 -4.22
N LEU A 112 -5.96 7.33 -3.91
CA LEU A 112 -5.83 6.18 -4.81
C LEU A 112 -6.60 6.38 -6.12
N GLU A 113 -7.84 6.88 -6.05
CA GLU A 113 -8.63 7.22 -7.25
C GLU A 113 -7.87 8.17 -8.18
N ASN A 114 -7.26 9.23 -7.62
CA ASN A 114 -6.45 10.17 -8.38
C ASN A 114 -5.20 9.51 -8.99
N ILE A 115 -4.50 8.64 -8.25
CA ILE A 115 -3.30 7.95 -8.73
C ILE A 115 -3.63 6.98 -9.86
N PHE A 116 -4.71 6.19 -9.72
CA PHE A 116 -5.09 5.18 -10.70
C PHE A 116 -5.73 5.76 -11.96
N SER A 117 -6.35 6.94 -11.85
CA SER A 117 -6.88 7.69 -13.00
C SER A 117 -5.89 8.68 -13.63
N ASP A 118 -4.70 8.84 -13.04
CA ASP A 118 -3.67 9.72 -13.59
C ASP A 118 -3.24 9.28 -15.01
N THR A 119 -3.17 10.25 -15.92
CA THR A 119 -2.86 10.02 -17.35
C THR A 119 -1.61 9.18 -17.60
N GLU A 120 -0.56 9.39 -16.81
CA GLU A 120 0.72 8.72 -16.97
C GLU A 120 0.71 7.34 -16.28
N THR A 121 -0.07 7.15 -15.19
CA THR A 121 -0.34 5.81 -14.66
C THR A 121 -1.03 4.93 -15.72
N ILE A 122 -2.05 5.49 -16.39
CA ILE A 122 -2.76 4.80 -17.48
C ILE A 122 -1.81 4.50 -18.64
N SER A 123 -0.93 5.45 -18.99
CA SER A 123 0.09 5.27 -20.04
C SER A 123 1.05 4.12 -19.75
N ILE A 124 1.54 4.01 -18.51
CA ILE A 124 2.41 2.92 -18.07
C ILE A 124 1.68 1.57 -18.17
N ILE A 125 0.45 1.47 -17.67
CA ILE A 125 -0.35 0.23 -17.74
C ILE A 125 -0.57 -0.18 -19.21
N LYS A 126 -0.96 0.76 -20.08
CA LYS A 126 -1.14 0.48 -21.52
C LYS A 126 0.16 -0.01 -22.16
N SER A 127 1.29 0.61 -21.82
CA SER A 127 2.60 0.20 -22.32
C SER A 127 2.97 -1.21 -21.89
N LEU A 128 2.70 -1.58 -20.63
CA LEU A 128 2.92 -2.94 -20.12
C LEU A 128 2.01 -3.96 -20.83
N VAL A 129 0.73 -3.64 -21.00
CA VAL A 129 -0.24 -4.49 -21.73
C VAL A 129 0.20 -4.70 -23.18
N SER A 130 0.58 -3.64 -23.89
CA SER A 130 1.00 -3.72 -25.29
C SER A 130 2.26 -4.55 -25.49
N GLN A 131 3.20 -4.50 -24.55
CA GLN A 131 4.44 -5.29 -24.62
C GLN A 131 4.25 -6.75 -24.19
N SER A 132 3.16 -7.06 -23.47
CA SER A 132 2.88 -8.40 -22.93
C SER A 132 2.02 -9.26 -23.87
N LYS A 133 1.65 -8.72 -25.04
CA LYS A 133 0.96 -9.42 -26.13
C LYS A 133 1.97 -9.81 -27.21
#